data_AF-A0A2M8AL84-F1
#
_entry.id   AF-A0A2M8AL84-F1
#
_cell.length_a   1.000
_cell.length_b   1.000
_cell.length_c   1.000
_cell.angle_alpha   90.00
_cell.angle_beta   90.00
_cell.angle_gamma   90.00
#
_symmetry.space_group_name_H-M   'P 1'
#
loop_
_entity.id
_entity.type
_entity.pdbx_description
1 polymer ?
#
loop_
_entity_poly.entity_id
_entity_poly.type
_entity_poly.pdbx_seq_one_letter_code
_entity_poly.pdbx_strand_id
1 'polypeptide(L)' 'MVEFKRKRGESFESFLRRFNKRLQQSGKLIEARQAQHLQPKINKVQQKKRALVGMKLRSAREYLKKIGKLKDEPKKRW' A
#
# COMPACT_ATOMS: atom_id res chain seq x y z
N MET A 1 -12.12 0.62 13.15
CA MET A 1 -11.60 -0.47 14.01
C MET A 1 -11.89 -1.77 13.27
N VAL A 2 -10.87 -2.59 12.99
CA VAL A 2 -11.10 -3.87 12.29
C VAL A 2 -11.25 -4.95 13.33
N GLU A 3 -12.47 -5.45 13.50
CA GLU A 3 -12.75 -6.54 14.44
C GLU A 3 -12.59 -7.88 13.73
N PHE A 4 -11.84 -8.80 14.34
CA PHE A 4 -11.58 -10.12 13.80
C PHE A 4 -12.08 -11.19 14.76
N LYS A 5 -13.15 -11.87 14.38
CA LYS A 5 -13.68 -13.03 15.12
C LYS A 5 -13.41 -14.32 14.36
N ARG A 6 -13.12 -15.38 15.12
CA ARG A 6 -12.99 -16.74 14.59
C ARG A 6 -14.38 -17.25 14.18
N LYS A 7 -14.48 -17.85 13.01
CA LYS A 7 -15.74 -18.47 12.56
C LYS A 7 -15.90 -19.83 13.23
N ARG A 8 -17.14 -20.25 13.51
CA ARG A 8 -17.42 -21.60 13.99
C ARG A 8 -17.02 -22.62 12.92
N GLY A 9 -16.32 -23.68 13.33
CA GLY A 9 -15.79 -24.72 12.42
C GLY A 9 -14.49 -24.36 11.68
N GLU A 10 -13.88 -23.20 11.93
CA GLU A 10 -12.63 -22.80 11.29
C GLU A 10 -11.40 -23.30 12.05
N SER A 11 -10.38 -23.82 11.36
CA SER A 11 -9.05 -24.07 11.93
C SER A 11 -8.38 -22.76 12.38
N PHE A 12 -7.58 -22.81 13.43
CA PHE A 12 -6.86 -21.62 13.91
C PHE A 12 -5.94 -21.03 12.84
N GLU A 13 -5.29 -21.87 12.04
CA GLU A 13 -4.38 -21.43 11.00
C GLU A 13 -5.10 -20.66 9.88
N SER A 14 -6.27 -21.14 9.45
CA SER A 14 -7.11 -20.43 8.48
C SER A 14 -7.51 -19.04 8.99
N PHE A 15 -7.88 -18.95 10.26
CA PHE A 15 -8.20 -17.67 10.90
C PHE A 15 -7.00 -16.72 10.89
N LEU A 16 -5.81 -17.20 11.27
CA LEU A 16 -4.58 -16.41 11.31
C LEU A 16 -4.19 -15.89 9.91
N ARG A 17 -4.32 -16.72 8.87
CA ARG A 17 -4.07 -16.31 7.48
C ARG A 17 -5.02 -15.19 7.05
N ARG A 18 -6.32 -15.29 7.38
CA ARG A 18 -7.30 -14.25 7.09
C ARG A 18 -6.99 -12.96 7.87
N PHE A 19 -6.66 -13.09 9.15
CA PHE A 19 -6.27 -11.96 10.00
C PHE A 19 -5.09 -11.20 9.40
N ASN A 20 -4.00 -11.90 9.06
CA ASN A 20 -2.80 -11.28 8.48
C ASN A 20 -3.10 -10.56 7.16
N LYS A 21 -3.85 -11.21 6.26
CA LYS A 21 -4.23 -10.61 4.98
C LYS A 21 -5.07 -9.35 5.17
N ARG A 22 -6.06 -9.38 6.06
CA ARG A 22 -6.92 -8.22 6.33
C ARG A 22 -6.20 -7.12 7.08
N LEU A 23 -5.28 -7.45 8.00
CA LEU A 23 -4.44 -6.48 8.71
C LEU A 23 -3.55 -5.73 7.71
N GLN A 24 -2.91 -6.44 6.78
CA GLN A 24 -2.12 -5.84 5.70
C GLN A 24 -2.97 -4.94 4.81
N GLN A 25 -4.15 -5.41 4.37
CA GLN A 25 -5.07 -4.64 3.53
C GLN A 25 -5.61 -3.38 4.23
N SER A 26 -5.83 -3.45 5.54
CA SER A 26 -6.36 -2.32 6.32
C SER A 26 -5.38 -1.15 6.43
N GLY A 27 -4.09 -1.36 6.13
CA GLY A 27 -3.06 -0.31 6.24
C GLY A 27 -2.74 0.14 7.67
N LYS A 28 -3.43 -0.39 8.69
CA LYS A 28 -3.31 0.06 10.09
C LYS A 28 -1.90 -0.05 10.65
N LEU A 29 -1.13 -1.06 10.23
CA LEU A 29 0.28 -1.19 10.59
C LEU A 29 1.15 -0.06 10.00
N ILE A 30 0.84 0.40 8.79
CA ILE A 30 1.56 1.48 8.14
C ILE A 30 1.21 2.80 8.84
N GLU A 31 -0.07 3.03 9.12
CA GLU A 31 -0.53 4.20 9.88
C GLU A 31 0.13 4.26 11.27
N ALA A 32 0.15 3.14 12.00
CA ALA A 32 0.77 3.07 13.33
C ALA A 32 2.28 3.38 13.27
N ARG A 33 3.01 2.84 12.29
CA ARG A 33 4.44 3.14 12.08
C ARG A 33 4.68 4.60 11.71
N GLN A 34 3.79 5.21 10.92
CA GLN A 34 3.89 6.62 10.57
C GLN A 34 3.64 7.52 11.78
N ALA A 35 2.66 7.15 12.63
CA ALA A 35 2.29 7.89 13.83
C ALA A 35 3.27 7.67 15.01
N GLN A 36 4.10 6.63 14.98
CA GLN A 36 5.06 6.31 16.04
C GLN A 36 6.03 7.47 16.34
N HIS A 37 6.36 8.30 15.34
CA HIS A 37 7.25 9.43 15.49
C HIS A 37 6.64 10.70 14.93
N LEU A 38 6.89 11.84 15.59
CA LEU A 38 6.51 13.15 15.07
C LEU A 38 7.23 13.42 13.75
N GLN A 39 6.45 13.53 12.67
CA GLN A 39 6.97 13.89 11.36
C GLN A 39 6.91 15.40 11.17
N PRO A 40 8.04 16.07 10.82
CA PRO A 40 8.01 17.50 10.51
C PRO A 40 7.21 17.77 9.23
N LYS A 41 6.66 18.98 9.12
CA LYS A 41 5.99 19.43 7.88
C LYS A 41 6.98 19.42 6.72
N ILE A 42 6.52 18.91 5.57
CA ILE A 42 7.34 18.83 4.35
C ILE A 42 7.62 20.24 3.85
N ASN A 43 8.88 20.55 3.55
CA ASN A 43 9.25 21.85 2.99
C ASN A 43 9.02 21.91 1.46
N LYS A 44 8.97 23.12 0.87
CA LYS A 44 8.72 23.32 -0.57
C LYS A 44 9.71 22.55 -1.46
N VAL A 45 10.97 22.47 -1.05
CA VAL A 45 12.04 21.77 -1.80
C VAL A 45 11.80 20.26 -1.84
N GLN A 46 11.47 19.66 -0.71
CA GLN A 46 11.14 18.23 -0.60
C GLN A 46 9.88 17.90 -1.38
N GLN A 47 8.87 18.78 -1.35
CA GLN A 47 7.66 18.62 -2.15
C GLN A 47 7.99 18.61 -3.65
N LYS A 48 8.79 19.57 -4.14
CA LYS A 48 9.26 19.61 -5.54
C LYS A 48 10.04 18.35 -5.92
N LYS A 49 10.97 17.90 -5.06
CA LYS A 49 11.75 16.67 -5.28
C LYS A 49 10.84 15.45 -5.42
N ARG A 50 9.86 15.28 -4.53
CA ARG A 50 8.88 14.18 -4.59
C ARG A 50 8.07 14.21 -5.90
N ALA A 51 7.62 15.38 -6.33
CA ALA A 51 6.89 15.54 -7.58
C ALA A 51 7.73 15.13 -8.80
N LEU A 52 8.99 15.59 -8.87
CA LEU A 52 9.91 15.24 -9.96
C LEU A 52 10.18 13.73 -10.02
N VAL A 53 10.40 13.07 -8.87
CA VAL A 53 10.56 11.61 -8.82
C VAL A 53 9.28 10.91 -9.29
N GLY A 54 8.11 11.37 -8.84
CA GLY A 54 6.83 10.82 -9.27
C GLY A 54 6.59 10.92 -10.78
N MET A 55 6.98 12.04 -11.40
CA MET A 55 6.92 12.21 -12.86
C MET A 55 7.83 11.25 -13.60
N LYS A 56 9.09 11.09 -13.15
CA LYS A 56 10.05 10.14 -13.74
C LYS A 56 9.56 8.69 -13.65
N LEU A 57 9.01 8.29 -12.50
CA LEU A 57 8.47 6.94 -12.32
C LEU A 57 7.24 6.69 -13.20
N ARG A 58 6.39 7.71 -13.37
CA ARG A 58 5.22 7.63 -14.26
C ARG A 58 5.64 7.43 -15.71
N SER A 59 6.57 8.25 -16.21
CA SER A 59 7.04 8.14 -17.60
C SER A 59 7.74 6.80 -17.86
N ALA A 60 8.57 6.33 -16.93
CA ALA A 60 9.21 5.01 -17.03
C ALA A 60 8.15 3.88 -17.06
N ARG A 61 7.12 3.96 -16.22
CA ARG A 61 6.05 2.96 -16.19
C ARG A 61 5.22 2.96 -17.49
N GLU A 62 4.93 4.13 -18.05
CA GLU A 62 4.24 4.26 -19.33
C GLU A 62 5.06 3.69 -20.49
N TYR A 63 6.38 3.94 -20.51
CA TYR A 63 7.28 3.34 -21.47
C TYR A 63 7.29 1.81 -21.37
N LEU A 64 7.43 1.26 -20.15
CA LEU A 64 7.40 -0.20 -19.91
C LEU A 64 6.07 -0.83 -20.33
N LYS A 65 4.96 -0.12 -20.16
CA LYS A 65 3.64 -0.53 -20.64
C LYS A 65 3.58 -0.56 -22.16
N LYS A 66 4.09 0.46 -22.85
CA LYS A 66 4.11 0.53 -24.33
C LYS A 66 4.91 -0.62 -24.96
N ILE A 67 6.04 -1.01 -24.37
CA ILE A 67 6.87 -2.11 -24.87
C ILE A 67 6.40 -3.49 -24.42
N GLY A 68 5.23 -3.60 -23.78
CA GLY A 68 4.64 -4.87 -23.35
C GLY A 68 5.34 -5.58 -22.18
N LYS A 69 6.35 -4.96 -21.55
CA LYS A 69 7.05 -5.52 -20.38
C LYS A 69 6.28 -5.39 -19.07
N LEU A 70 5.18 -4.63 -19.07
CA LEU A 70 4.28 -4.49 -17.94
C LEU A 70 2.89 -5.00 -18.35
N LYS A 71 2.36 -6.00 -17.62
CA LYS A 71 0.99 -6.48 -17.83
C LYS A 71 0.01 -5.33 -17.60
N ASP A 72 -0.92 -5.18 -18.52
CA ASP A 72 -1.98 -4.18 -18.46
C ASP A 72 -3.11 -4.63 -17.53
N GLU A 73 -2.77 -4.85 -16.26
CA GLU A 73 -3.78 -5.14 -15.26
C GLU A 73 -4.50 -3.84 -14.90
N PRO A 74 -5.85 -3.82 -14.93
CA PRO A 74 -6.60 -2.68 -14.44
C PRO A 74 -6.18 -2.47 -12.98
N LYS A 75 -5.75 -1.25 -12.63
CA LYS A 75 -5.46 -0.90 -11.24
C LYS A 75 -6.66 -1.32 -10.42
N LYS A 76 -6.51 -2.33 -9.55
CA LYS A 76 -7.54 -2.67 -8.57
C LYS A 76 -7.84 -1.36 -7.84
N ARG A 77 -9.03 -0.83 -8.08
CA ARG A 77 -9.63 0.24 -7.28
C ARG A 77 -10.12 -0.47 -6.03
N TRP A 78 -9.34 -0.34 -4.97
CA TRP A 78 -9.77 -0.71 -3.63
C TRP A 78 -10.50 0.50 -3.08
#